data_AF-A0A353D5P5-F1
#
_entry.id   AF-A0A353D5P5-F1
#
_cell.length_a   1.000
_cell.length_b   1.000
_cell.length_c   1.000
_cell.angle_alpha   90.00
_cell.angle_beta   90.00
_cell.angle_gamma   90.00
#
_symmetry.space_group_name_H-M   'P 1'
#
loop_
_entity.id
_entity.type
_entity.pdbx_description
1 polymer ?
#
loop_
_entity_poly.entity_id
_entity_poly.type
_entity_poly.pdbx_seq_one_letter_code
_entity_poly.pdbx_strand_id
1 'polypeptide(L)'
;MLLPVSVGFYNYDYDDILDLELPNNLGTISFLPGIEFERYVAERWRLKPFMQFGGGFEVDGDASATIFSTGVRSLYQFKKAPRLKLGNAFIYAGFDPSDNEREATSLLITGLNYTQPVSWRSFNRENHIGVDLNYYYYFKDLDFTPILDDPFAL
;
A
#
# COMPACT_ATOMS: atom_id res chain seq x y z
N MET A 1 -7.38 14.23 -6.67
CA MET A 1 -8.02 13.74 -5.43
C MET A 1 -7.75 12.27 -5.30
N LEU A 2 -7.44 11.81 -4.09
CA LEU A 2 -7.34 10.41 -3.70
C LEU A 2 -8.50 10.13 -2.75
N LEU A 3 -9.34 9.13 -3.05
CA LEU A 3 -10.45 8.74 -2.18
C LEU A 3 -10.41 7.22 -1.91
N PRO A 4 -9.34 6.72 -1.29
CA PRO A 4 -9.28 5.31 -0.93
C PRO A 4 -10.32 4.99 0.15
N VAL A 5 -11.10 3.96 -0.13
CA VAL A 5 -11.89 3.22 0.86
C VAL A 5 -11.23 1.87 0.99
N SER A 6 -10.94 1.45 2.22
CA SER A 6 -10.33 0.14 2.50
C SER A 6 -11.19 -0.62 3.50
N VAL A 7 -11.31 -1.92 3.27
CA VAL A 7 -12.03 -2.85 4.14
C VAL A 7 -11.02 -3.89 4.61
N GLY A 8 -10.94 -4.08 5.92
CA GLY A 8 -10.12 -5.09 6.58
C GLY A 8 -10.98 -6.22 7.12
N PHE A 9 -10.49 -7.45 6.99
CA PHE A 9 -11.11 -8.66 7.53
C PHE A 9 -10.18 -9.25 8.59
N TYR A 10 -10.73 -9.75 9.70
CA TYR A 10 -10.00 -10.47 10.75
C TYR A 10 -10.53 -11.90 10.89
N ASN A 11 -9.71 -12.79 11.47
CA ASN A 11 -9.90 -14.24 11.55
C ASN A 11 -9.92 -14.94 10.19
N TYR A 12 -8.72 -15.30 9.72
CA TYR A 12 -8.55 -16.27 8.65
C TYR A 12 -8.39 -17.65 9.29
N ASP A 13 -9.38 -18.52 9.16
CA ASP A 13 -9.16 -19.94 9.39
C ASP A 13 -8.62 -20.58 8.10
N TYR A 14 -7.62 -21.45 8.21
CA TYR A 14 -6.96 -22.03 7.02
C TYR A 14 -7.91 -22.94 6.22
N ASP A 15 -8.94 -23.48 6.87
CA ASP A 15 -9.94 -24.34 6.27
C ASP A 15 -10.89 -23.56 5.32
N ASP A 16 -11.20 -22.29 5.61
CA ASP A 16 -12.13 -21.46 4.81
C ASP A 16 -11.55 -21.07 3.43
N ILE A 17 -10.22 -21.04 3.27
CA ILE A 17 -9.54 -20.69 2.00
C ILE A 17 -9.69 -21.80 0.96
N LEU A 18 -9.69 -23.06 1.39
CA LEU A 18 -9.85 -24.22 0.50
C LEU A 18 -11.26 -24.31 -0.07
N ASP A 19 -12.25 -23.81 0.65
CA ASP A 19 -13.66 -23.83 0.26
C ASP A 19 -14.11 -22.57 -0.51
N LEU A 20 -13.19 -21.63 -0.80
CA LEU A 20 -13.48 -20.36 -1.50
C LEU A 20 -14.56 -19.50 -0.83
N GLU A 21 -14.81 -19.71 0.46
CA GLU A 21 -15.76 -18.90 1.22
C GLU A 21 -15.11 -17.58 1.63
N LEU A 22 -15.79 -16.47 1.36
CA LEU A 22 -15.34 -15.17 1.85
C LEU A 22 -15.56 -15.13 3.36
N PRO A 23 -14.58 -14.64 4.16
CA PRO A 23 -14.72 -14.54 5.60
C PRO A 23 -16.01 -13.79 5.96
N ASN A 24 -16.84 -14.37 6.83
CA ASN A 24 -18.16 -13.85 7.16
C ASN A 24 -18.13 -12.57 8.03
N ASN A 25 -16.98 -12.20 8.59
CA ASN A 25 -16.85 -11.09 9.55
C ASN A 25 -15.99 -9.96 8.98
N LEU A 26 -16.62 -8.81 8.74
CA LEU A 26 -15.95 -7.56 8.38
C LEU A 26 -15.30 -6.98 9.64
N GLY A 27 -13.98 -6.98 9.69
CA GLY A 27 -13.25 -6.56 10.89
C GLY A 27 -13.18 -5.04 11.07
N THR A 28 -12.89 -4.31 9.99
CA THR A 28 -12.70 -2.85 10.05
C THR A 28 -13.06 -2.20 8.73
N ILE A 29 -13.68 -1.03 8.80
CA ILE A 29 -13.89 -0.16 7.64
C ILE A 29 -13.08 1.11 7.86
N SER A 30 -12.37 1.56 6.83
CA SER A 30 -11.61 2.82 6.89
C SER A 30 -11.81 3.68 5.65
N PHE A 31 -11.81 4.99 5.86
CA PHE A 31 -11.93 5.99 4.82
C PHE A 31 -10.86 7.06 5.00
N LEU A 32 -9.97 7.20 4.02
CA LEU A 32 -8.81 8.10 4.08
C LEU A 32 -8.78 9.05 2.87
N PRO A 33 -9.67 10.04 2.80
CA PRO A 33 -9.64 11.03 1.74
C PRO A 33 -8.31 11.77 1.71
N GLY A 34 -7.91 12.22 0.52
CA GLY A 34 -6.65 12.92 0.33
C GLY A 34 -6.52 13.68 -0.97
N ILE A 35 -5.42 14.42 -1.02
CA ILE A 35 -5.03 15.25 -2.15
C ILE A 35 -3.67 14.77 -2.67
N GLU A 36 -3.51 14.78 -3.98
CA GLU A 36 -2.25 14.52 -4.67
C GLU A 36 -2.08 15.62 -5.71
N PHE A 37 -0.88 16.19 -5.77
CA PHE A 37 -0.52 17.19 -6.76
C PHE A 37 0.55 16.62 -7.69
N GLU A 38 0.27 16.56 -8.99
CA GLU A 38 1.26 16.12 -9.97
C GLU A 38 2.01 17.32 -10.54
N ARG A 39 3.34 17.30 -10.45
CA ARG A 39 4.22 18.31 -11.05
C ARG A 39 5.31 17.66 -11.87
N TYR A 40 5.49 18.14 -13.11
CA TYR A 40 6.63 17.80 -13.94
C TYR A 40 7.81 18.67 -13.50
N VAL A 41 8.89 18.04 -13.02
CA VAL A 41 10.15 18.71 -12.68
C VAL A 41 11.09 18.74 -13.88
N ALA A 42 10.93 17.77 -14.78
CA ALA A 42 11.54 17.71 -16.10
C ALA A 42 10.58 17.00 -17.05
N GLU A 43 10.88 16.99 -18.36
CA GLU A 43 10.04 16.37 -19.40
C GLU A 43 9.58 14.94 -19.06
N ARG A 44 10.39 14.19 -18.30
CA ARG A 44 10.15 12.78 -17.99
C ARG A 44 10.23 12.48 -16.50
N TRP A 45 10.26 13.52 -15.68
CA TRP A 45 10.33 13.38 -14.24
C TRP A 45 9.11 14.03 -13.61
N ARG A 46 8.30 13.20 -12.97
CA ARG A 46 7.10 13.62 -12.24
C ARG A 46 7.35 13.48 -10.74
N LEU A 47 6.97 14.50 -10.00
CA LEU A 47 6.80 14.44 -8.56
C LEU A 47 5.32 14.54 -8.21
N LYS A 48 4.93 13.75 -7.23
CA LYS A 48 3.56 13.62 -6.72
C LYS A 48 3.59 13.67 -5.19
N PRO A 49 3.71 14.86 -4.58
CA PRO A 49 3.39 15.01 -3.17
C PRO A 49 1.91 14.69 -2.92
N PHE A 50 1.65 14.03 -1.80
CA PHE A 50 0.30 13.65 -1.39
C PHE A 50 0.13 13.78 0.12
N MET A 51 -1.12 13.94 0.54
CA MET A 51 -1.54 13.90 1.93
C MET A 51 -2.93 13.26 1.99
N GLN A 52 -3.13 12.40 2.99
CA GLN A 52 -4.35 11.68 3.30
C GLN A 52 -4.60 11.76 4.80
N PHE A 53 -5.86 11.92 5.17
CA PHE A 53 -6.30 11.97 6.56
C PHE A 53 -7.70 11.41 6.66
N GLY A 54 -7.95 10.56 7.65
CA GLY A 54 -9.26 9.99 7.88
C GLY A 54 -9.24 9.08 9.10
N GLY A 55 -10.06 8.05 9.07
CA GLY A 55 -10.15 7.12 10.19
C GLY A 55 -10.77 5.80 9.79
N GLY A 56 -10.68 4.85 10.72
CA GLY A 56 -11.36 3.57 10.65
C GLY A 56 -12.08 3.24 11.94
N PHE A 57 -13.05 2.35 11.83
CA PHE A 57 -13.82 1.82 12.96
C PHE A 57 -14.03 0.32 12.77
N GLU A 58 -14.05 -0.40 13.90
CA GLU A 58 -14.47 -1.79 13.91
C GLU A 58 -15.97 -1.88 13.65
N VAL A 59 -16.38 -2.92 12.93
CA VAL A 59 -17.81 -3.11 12.60
C VAL A 59 -18.57 -3.74 13.77
N ASP A 60 -17.92 -4.66 14.48
CA ASP A 60 -18.50 -5.44 15.59
C ASP A 60 -17.97 -5.01 16.98
N GLY A 61 -17.28 -3.87 17.06
CA GLY A 61 -16.65 -3.34 18.27
C GLY A 61 -16.74 -1.81 18.37
N ASP A 62 -16.27 -1.26 19.49
CA ASP A 62 -16.27 0.19 19.75
C ASP A 62 -14.95 0.88 19.40
N ALA A 63 -13.94 0.12 18.95
CA ALA A 63 -12.62 0.67 18.64
C ALA A 63 -12.64 1.50 17.35
N SER A 64 -11.94 2.62 17.39
CA SER A 64 -11.74 3.48 16.22
C SER A 64 -10.32 4.01 16.19
N ALA A 65 -9.86 4.43 15.01
CA ALA A 65 -8.55 4.99 14.85
C ALA A 65 -8.53 6.17 13.89
N THR A 66 -7.77 7.20 14.23
CA THR A 66 -7.41 8.26 13.29
C THR A 66 -6.17 7.84 12.52
N ILE A 67 -6.22 7.99 11.20
CA ILE A 67 -5.15 7.55 10.29
C ILE A 67 -4.74 8.72 9.41
N PHE A 68 -3.44 8.96 9.30
CA PHE A 68 -2.91 9.93 8.37
C PHE A 68 -1.72 9.37 7.60
N SER A 69 -1.54 9.86 6.38
CA SER A 69 -0.36 9.58 5.56
C SER A 69 0.01 10.77 4.72
N THR A 70 1.29 11.06 4.61
CA THR A 70 1.81 12.11 3.73
C THR A 70 3.11 11.63 3.12
N GLY A 71 3.44 12.15 1.95
CA GLY A 71 4.67 11.75 1.30
C GLY A 71 4.87 12.38 -0.05
N VAL A 72 5.90 11.91 -0.73
CA VAL A 72 6.21 12.30 -2.09
C VAL A 72 6.58 11.07 -2.90
N ARG A 73 5.96 10.97 -4.08
CA ARG A 73 6.31 9.96 -5.08
C ARG A 73 7.05 10.63 -6.23
N SER A 74 8.05 9.94 -6.74
CA SER A 74 8.92 10.38 -7.82
C SER A 74 8.92 9.31 -8.90
N LEU A 75 8.68 9.70 -10.14
CA LEU A 75 8.68 8.80 -11.29
C LEU A 75 9.49 9.39 -12.43
N TYR A 76 10.56 8.70 -12.80
CA TYR A 76 11.35 9.00 -13.97
C TYR A 76 11.11 7.96 -15.08
N GLN A 77 10.83 8.42 -16.31
CA GLN A 77 10.54 7.55 -17.46
C GLN A 77 11.62 7.67 -18.54
N PHE A 78 12.19 6.54 -18.95
CA PHE A 78 13.22 6.52 -19.99
C PHE A 78 12.59 6.56 -21.39
N LYS A 79 13.29 7.20 -22.35
CA LYS A 79 12.70 7.62 -23.65
C LYS A 79 12.59 6.48 -24.68
N LYS A 80 13.36 5.41 -24.55
CA LYS A 80 13.50 4.35 -25.56
C LYS A 80 12.84 3.06 -25.11
N ALA A 81 12.45 2.21 -26.05
CA ALA A 81 12.19 0.81 -25.77
C ALA A 81 13.52 0.11 -25.42
N PRO A 82 13.54 -0.81 -24.44
CA PRO A 82 12.45 -1.18 -23.54
C PRO A 82 12.04 -0.01 -22.63
N ARG A 83 10.73 0.13 -22.37
CA ARG A 83 10.21 1.20 -21.51
C ARG A 83 10.62 0.93 -20.07
N LEU A 84 11.66 1.62 -19.62
CA LEU A 84 12.11 1.60 -18.24
C LEU A 84 11.46 2.75 -17.46
N LYS A 85 11.10 2.52 -16.21
CA LYS A 85 10.70 3.57 -15.26
C LYS A 85 11.37 3.33 -13.92
N LEU A 86 11.90 4.40 -13.33
CA LEU A 86 12.44 4.42 -11.98
C LEU A 86 11.47 5.18 -11.08
N GLY A 87 10.89 4.48 -10.11
CA GLY A 87 10.00 5.01 -9.10
C GLY A 87 10.71 5.14 -7.76
N ASN A 88 10.44 6.21 -7.01
CA ASN A 88 10.82 6.33 -5.61
C ASN A 88 9.63 6.89 -4.83
N ALA A 89 9.43 6.48 -3.59
CA ALA A 89 8.44 7.08 -2.70
C ALA A 89 9.01 7.21 -1.30
N PHE A 90 8.83 8.37 -0.69
CA PHE A 90 8.99 8.54 0.74
C PHE A 90 7.61 8.79 1.35
N ILE A 91 7.25 8.00 2.35
CA ILE A 91 5.94 8.03 2.99
C ILE A 91 6.16 8.12 4.50
N TYR A 92 5.44 9.03 5.14
CA TYR A 92 5.27 9.08 6.58
C TYR A 92 3.80 8.82 6.89
N ALA A 93 3.52 7.84 7.74
CA ALA A 93 2.17 7.45 8.11
C ALA A 93 2.07 7.30 9.62
N GLY A 94 0.90 7.60 10.17
CA GLY A 94 0.61 7.38 11.58
C GLY A 94 -0.80 6.87 11.80
N PHE A 95 -0.93 6.19 12.93
CA PHE A 95 -2.11 5.48 13.38
C PHE A 95 -2.32 5.82 14.85
N ASP A 96 -3.48 6.37 15.18
CA ASP A 96 -3.84 6.85 16.50
C ASP A 96 -5.15 6.17 16.94
N PRO A 97 -5.07 4.97 17.53
CA PRO A 97 -6.24 4.22 17.98
C PRO A 97 -6.82 4.78 19.28
N SER A 98 -8.12 4.60 19.49
CA SER A 98 -8.84 5.10 20.67
C SER A 98 -8.46 4.41 21.98
N ASP A 99 -7.91 3.21 21.91
CA ASP A 99 -7.72 2.27 23.02
C ASP A 99 -6.25 1.84 23.22
N ASN A 100 -5.32 2.32 22.39
CA ASN A 100 -3.92 1.91 22.42
C ASN A 100 -3.00 3.12 22.14
N GLU A 101 -1.69 2.91 22.21
CA GLU A 101 -0.71 3.96 21.95
C GLU A 101 -0.65 4.36 20.48
N ARG A 102 -0.43 5.65 20.24
CA ARG A 102 -0.22 6.20 18.91
C ARG A 102 1.08 5.70 18.31
N GLU A 103 1.01 5.28 17.06
CA GLU A 103 2.14 4.84 16.28
C GLU A 103 2.38 5.69 15.03
N ALA A 104 3.65 5.76 14.61
CA ALA A 104 4.02 6.33 13.32
C ALA A 104 5.25 5.64 12.74
N THR A 105 5.29 5.56 11.41
CA THR A 105 6.41 4.97 10.69
C THR A 105 6.72 5.76 9.43
N SER A 106 7.97 5.62 8.97
CA SER A 106 8.40 6.12 7.68
C SER A 106 8.83 4.96 6.80
N LEU A 107 8.56 5.09 5.51
CA LEU A 107 8.86 4.09 4.49
C LEU A 107 9.53 4.77 3.29
N LEU A 108 10.66 4.22 2.86
CA LEU A 108 11.25 4.51 1.56
C LEU A 108 11.01 3.33 0.62
N ILE A 109 10.45 3.60 -0.54
CA ILE A 109 10.22 2.62 -1.60
C ILE A 109 11.06 3.01 -2.81
N THR A 110 11.81 2.08 -3.37
CA THR A 110 12.49 2.25 -4.66
C THR A 110 12.02 1.15 -5.60
N GLY A 111 11.57 1.54 -6.79
CA GLY A 111 10.98 0.63 -7.77
C GLY A 111 11.60 0.78 -9.16
N LEU A 112 11.83 -0.33 -9.84
CA LEU A 112 12.25 -0.38 -11.23
C LEU A 112 11.22 -1.18 -12.03
N ASN A 113 10.59 -0.53 -13.00
CA ASN A 113 9.69 -1.17 -13.96
C ASN A 113 10.38 -1.29 -15.32
N TYR A 114 10.37 -2.47 -15.89
CA TYR A 114 10.84 -2.77 -17.24
C TYR A 114 9.67 -3.31 -18.06
N THR A 115 9.33 -2.68 -19.18
CA THR A 115 8.27 -3.16 -20.08
C THR A 115 8.78 -3.27 -21.52
N GLN A 116 8.57 -4.44 -22.13
CA GLN A 116 8.99 -4.75 -23.49
C GLN A 116 7.78 -5.14 -24.36
N PRO A 117 7.59 -4.53 -25.54
CA PRO A 117 6.61 -5.01 -26.51
C PRO A 117 7.04 -6.37 -27.04
N VAL A 118 6.09 -7.30 -27.19
CA VAL A 118 6.36 -8.61 -27.80
C VAL A 118 5.76 -8.68 -29.20
N SER A 119 6.41 -9.42 -30.09
CA SER A 119 6.02 -9.53 -31.50
C SER A 119 4.69 -10.27 -31.71
N TRP A 120 4.17 -10.95 -30.69
CA TRP A 120 2.88 -11.64 -30.77
C TRP A 120 1.72 -10.65 -30.65
N ARG A 121 0.81 -10.67 -31.62
CA ARG A 121 -0.46 -9.94 -31.60
C ARG A 121 -1.61 -10.88 -31.26
N SER A 122 -2.45 -10.46 -30.32
CA SER A 122 -3.71 -11.13 -29.98
C SER A 122 -4.85 -10.14 -30.22
N PHE A 123 -5.92 -10.54 -30.91
CA PHE A 123 -7.08 -9.68 -31.20
C PHE A 123 -6.72 -8.31 -31.81
N ASN A 124 -5.75 -8.29 -32.72
CA ASN A 124 -5.24 -7.07 -33.37
C ASN A 124 -4.63 -6.02 -32.41
N ARG A 125 -4.18 -6.43 -31.21
CA ARG A 125 -3.49 -5.57 -30.23
C ARG A 125 -2.06 -6.04 -30.01
N GLU A 126 -1.16 -5.09 -29.77
CA GLU A 126 0.23 -5.36 -29.41
C GLU A 126 0.33 -5.76 -27.94
N ASN A 127 0.86 -6.95 -27.70
CA ASN A 127 1.07 -7.45 -26.35
C ASN A 127 2.38 -6.88 -25.78
N HIS A 128 2.43 -6.70 -24.46
CA HIS A 128 3.59 -6.22 -23.73
C HIS A 128 3.85 -7.14 -22.55
N ILE A 129 5.12 -7.36 -22.23
CA ILE A 129 5.55 -8.07 -21.01
C ILE A 129 6.28 -7.08 -20.12
N GLY A 130 5.96 -7.11 -18.83
CA GLY A 130 6.54 -6.24 -17.81
C GLY A 130 7.18 -7.02 -16.68
N VAL A 131 8.22 -6.45 -16.07
CA VAL A 131 8.82 -6.90 -14.81
C VAL A 131 8.93 -5.69 -13.89
N ASP A 132 8.51 -5.87 -12.64
CA ASP A 132 8.55 -4.86 -11.59
C ASP A 132 9.38 -5.36 -10.41
N LEU A 133 10.38 -4.58 -10.01
CA LEU A 133 11.20 -4.84 -8.84
C LEU A 133 11.01 -3.69 -7.86
N ASN A 134 10.63 -3.99 -6.61
CA ASN A 134 10.39 -2.98 -5.59
C ASN A 134 11.15 -3.35 -4.31
N TYR A 135 11.89 -2.39 -3.76
CA TYR A 135 12.57 -2.49 -2.49
C TYR A 135 11.90 -1.56 -1.48
N TYR A 136 11.63 -2.08 -0.28
CA TYR A 136 10.94 -1.40 0.81
C TYR A 136 11.90 -1.29 1.99
N TYR A 137 12.11 -0.08 2.48
CA TYR A 137 12.92 0.19 3.65
C TYR A 137 12.08 0.92 4.70
N TYR A 138 11.78 0.22 5.79
CA TYR A 138 11.07 0.76 6.95
C TYR A 138 12.10 1.36 7.91
N PHE A 139 11.87 2.59 8.35
CA PHE A 139 12.80 3.29 9.25
C PHE A 139 12.60 2.92 10.73
N LYS A 140 11.42 2.42 11.09
CA LYS A 140 11.13 1.84 12.38
C LYS A 140 11.08 0.33 12.19
N ASP A 141 11.81 -0.42 13.02
CA ASP A 141 11.62 -1.86 13.11
C ASP A 141 10.18 -2.10 13.58
N LEU A 142 9.42 -2.84 12.77
CA LEU A 142 8.07 -3.26 13.15
C LEU A 142 8.22 -4.40 14.14
N ASP A 143 8.19 -4.07 15.42
CA ASP A 143 8.09 -5.05 16.49
C ASP A 143 6.68 -5.65 16.45
N PHE A 144 6.52 -6.73 15.69
CA PHE A 144 5.37 -7.60 15.83
C PHE A 144 5.54 -8.36 17.13
N THR A 145 5.05 -7.78 18.22
CA THR A 145 4.98 -8.53 19.49
C THR A 145 4.11 -9.75 19.22
N PRO A 146 4.63 -10.99 19.30
CA PRO A 146 3.79 -12.16 19.20
C PRO A 146 2.86 -12.12 20.40
N ILE A 147 1.55 -12.06 20.16
CA ILE A 147 0.58 -12.43 21.19
C ILE A 147 0.65 -13.96 21.28
N LEU A 148 1.71 -14.45 21.91
CA LEU A 148 1.82 -15.79 22.43
C LEU A 148 1.88 -15.60 23.95
N ASP A 149 0.71 -15.44 24.58
CA ASP A 149 0.53 -16.05 25.88
C ASP A 149 0.66 -17.56 25.63
N ASP A 150 1.87 -18.08 25.79
CA ASP A 150 2.17 -19.51 25.71
C ASP A 150 1.39 -20.22 26.84
N PRO A 151 0.32 -20.98 26.56
CA PRO A 151 -0.39 -21.74 27.59
C PRO A 151 0.37 -22.98 28.04
N PHE A 152 1.56 -23.25 27.49
CA PHE A 152 2.31 -24.49 27.65
C PHE A 152 3.74 -24.31 28.16
N ALA A 153 4.05 -23.18 28.80
CA ALA A 153 5.26 -23.06 29.62
C ALA A 153 5.11 -23.85 30.94
N LEU A 154 5.18 -25.19 30.86
CA LEU A 154 5.56 -26.12 31.93
C LEU A 154 6.39 -27.28 31.39
#